data_AF-A0A4D9EJX9-F1
#
_entry.id   AF-A0A4D9EJX9-F1
#
_cell.length_a   1.000
_cell.length_b   1.000
_cell.length_c   1.000
_cell.angle_alpha   90.00
_cell.angle_beta   90.00
_cell.angle_gamma   90.00
#
_symmetry.space_group_name_H-M   'P 1'
#
loop_
_entity.id
_entity.type
_entity.pdbx_description
1 polymer ?
#
loop_
_entity_poly.entity_id
_entity_poly.type
_entity_poly.pdbx_seq_one_letter_code
_entity_poly.pdbx_strand_id
1 'polypeptide(L)'
;MAKQQNKLADEIEKVLEKSKGFSLKDLLFFYQGTPYPVTVCSAETFQALENLEARRDDMVLVSYPKCGEYSQCYYLLHCKI
;
A
#
# COMPACT_ATOMS: atom_id res chain seq x y z
N MET A 1 8.95 -8.98 -23.78
CA MET A 1 9.04 -9.03 -22.30
C MET A 1 9.81 -7.80 -21.84
N ALA A 2 9.09 -6.75 -21.43
CA ALA A 2 9.68 -5.43 -21.22
C ALA A 2 10.25 -5.28 -19.80
N LYS A 3 11.46 -4.74 -19.76
CA LYS A 3 12.32 -4.44 -18.61
C LYS A 3 11.66 -3.38 -17.72
N GLN A 4 10.83 -3.79 -16.77
CA GLN A 4 10.14 -2.89 -15.81
C GLN A 4 10.56 -3.16 -14.34
N GLN A 5 11.63 -3.91 -14.14
CA GLN A 5 12.34 -3.94 -12.86
C GLN A 5 13.30 -2.75 -12.88
N ASN A 6 13.17 -1.81 -11.94
CA ASN A 6 14.25 -0.99 -11.34
C ASN A 6 13.66 0.23 -10.59
N LYS A 7 12.69 0.98 -11.14
CA LYS A 7 12.20 2.22 -10.50
C LYS A 7 11.54 2.02 -9.13
N LEU A 8 10.68 1.01 -8.99
CA LEU A 8 10.03 0.70 -7.71
C LEU A 8 11.05 0.26 -6.65
N ALA A 9 12.04 -0.55 -7.06
CA ALA A 9 13.09 -1.01 -6.17
C ALA A 9 13.95 0.17 -5.68
N ASP A 10 14.29 1.10 -6.58
CA ASP A 10 15.04 2.32 -6.24
C ASP A 10 14.26 3.21 -5.26
N GLU A 11 12.93 3.30 -5.40
CA GLU A 11 12.08 4.06 -4.48
C GLU A 11 11.97 3.38 -3.10
N ILE A 12 11.84 2.06 -3.07
CA ILE A 12 11.86 1.27 -1.83
C ILE A 12 13.19 1.46 -1.10
N GLU A 13 14.31 1.42 -1.81
CA GLU A 13 15.64 1.64 -1.25
C GLU A 13 15.77 3.06 -0.68
N LYS A 14 15.33 4.09 -1.43
CA LYS A 14 15.32 5.48 -0.94
C LYS A 14 14.48 5.65 0.33
N VAL A 15 13.32 5.00 0.39
CA VAL A 15 12.45 5.03 1.57
C VAL A 15 13.11 4.32 2.76
N LEU A 16 13.75 3.18 2.50
CA LEU A 16 14.48 2.42 3.52
C LEU A 16 15.63 3.25 4.10
N GLU A 17 16.43 3.91 3.25
CA GLU A 17 17.51 4.79 3.69
C GLU A 17 16.98 5.95 4.55
N LYS A 18 15.87 6.58 4.15
CA LYS A 18 15.25 7.67 4.94
C LYS A 18 14.72 7.22 6.29
N SER A 19 14.40 5.93 6.44
CA SER A 19 13.91 5.36 7.69
C SER A 19 15.02 5.01 8.68
N LYS A 20 16.29 4.96 8.24
CA LYS A 20 17.42 4.67 9.12
C LYS A 20 17.56 5.77 10.18
N GLY A 21 17.60 5.35 11.45
CA GLY A 21 17.76 6.25 12.59
C GLY A 21 16.45 6.74 13.23
N PHE A 22 15.29 6.41 12.66
CA PHE A 22 13.98 6.65 13.29
C PHE A 22 13.53 5.44 14.10
N SER A 23 12.80 5.67 15.20
CA SER A 23 12.20 4.59 15.96
C SER A 23 10.95 4.06 15.25
N LEU A 24 10.54 2.81 15.53
CA LEU A 24 9.32 2.24 14.97
C LEU A 24 8.08 3.08 15.27
N LYS A 25 8.05 3.80 16.39
CA LYS A 25 6.93 4.67 16.77
C LYS A 25 6.85 5.92 15.89
N ASP A 26 7.98 6.41 15.41
CA ASP A 26 8.05 7.58 14.54
C ASP A 26 7.75 7.22 13.07
N LEU A 27 7.94 5.94 12.72
CA LEU A 27 7.73 5.42 11.38
C LEU A 27 6.32 4.90 11.13
N LEU A 28 5.48 4.79 12.17
CA LEU A 28 4.14 4.22 12.09
C LEU A 28 3.10 5.23 12.58
N PHE A 29 2.01 5.36 11.83
CA PHE A 29 0.80 6.03 12.28
C PHE A 29 -0.34 5.01 12.37
N PHE A 30 -1.33 5.30 13.21
CA PHE A 30 -2.50 4.44 13.36
C PHE A 30 -3.68 5.01 12.59
N TYR A 31 -4.31 4.20 11.75
CA TYR A 31 -5.58 4.51 11.11
C TYR A 31 -6.59 3.42 11.46
N GLN A 32 -7.71 3.82 12.07
CA GLN A 32 -8.74 2.89 12.59
C GLN A 32 -8.15 1.73 13.43
N GLY A 33 -7.10 2.00 14.21
CA GLY A 33 -6.43 1.00 15.05
C GLY A 33 -5.38 0.12 14.35
N THR A 34 -5.18 0.26 13.04
CA THR A 34 -4.16 -0.48 12.28
C THR A 34 -2.91 0.38 12.05
N PRO A 35 -1.69 -0.12 12.28
CA PRO A 35 -0.46 0.62 12.04
C PRO A 35 -0.06 0.62 10.56
N TYR A 36 0.22 1.81 10.02
CA TYR A 36 0.68 2.02 8.65
C TYR A 36 2.00 2.80 8.61
N PRO A 37 2.89 2.50 7.64
CA PRO A 37 4.15 3.21 7.48
C PRO A 37 3.95 4.64 6.98
N VAL A 38 4.48 5.63 7.71
CA VAL A 38 4.42 7.06 7.36
C VAL A 38 5.17 7.40 6.06
N THR A 39 6.06 6.50 5.63
CA THR A 39 6.94 6.73 4.48
C THR A 39 6.27 6.51 3.13
N VAL A 40 5.19 5.72 3.09
CA VAL A 40 4.46 5.38 1.86
C VAL A 40 2.94 5.54 1.98
N CYS A 41 2.40 5.67 3.20
CA CYS A 41 0.99 5.88 3.45
C CYS A 41 0.78 7.22 4.20
N SER A 42 -0.37 7.86 3.97
CA SER A 42 -0.79 9.05 4.72
C SER A 42 -2.27 8.93 5.12
N ALA A 43 -2.63 9.56 6.24
CA ALA A 43 -4.01 9.54 6.74
C ALA A 43 -4.98 10.27 5.78
N GLU A 44 -4.51 11.34 5.15
CA GLU A 44 -5.29 12.13 4.17
C GLU A 44 -5.66 11.29 2.95
N THR A 45 -4.73 10.43 2.50
CA THR A 45 -4.99 9.51 1.38
C THR A 45 -6.06 8.49 1.77
N PHE A 46 -6.01 7.96 2.99
CA PHE A 46 -7.04 7.03 3.46
C PHE A 46 -8.41 7.70 3.62
N GLN A 47 -8.46 8.93 4.11
CA GLN A 47 -9.71 9.70 4.15
C GLN A 47 -10.27 9.99 2.76
N ALA A 48 -9.41 10.30 1.78
CA ALA A 48 -9.83 10.47 0.40
C ALA A 48 -10.37 9.15 -0.20
N LEU A 49 -9.76 8.02 0.14
CA LEU A 49 -10.19 6.69 -0.31
C LEU A 49 -11.57 6.29 0.23
N GLU A 50 -12.01 6.84 1.37
CA GLU A 50 -13.37 6.59 1.89
C GLU A 50 -14.47 7.14 0.96
N ASN A 51 -14.14 8.15 0.14
CA ASN A 51 -15.04 8.73 -0.85
C ASN A 51 -14.71 8.28 -2.28
N LEU A 52 -13.93 7.22 -2.44
CA LEU A 52 -13.57 6.69 -3.76
C LEU A 52 -14.79 6.05 -4.42
N GLU A 53 -15.29 6.66 -5.48
CA GLU A 53 -16.35 6.08 -6.32
C GLU A 53 -15.76 5.06 -7.30
N ALA A 54 -15.95 3.77 -7.03
CA ALA A 54 -15.60 2.71 -7.97
C ALA A 54 -16.66 2.60 -9.07
N ARG A 55 -16.21 2.38 -10.31
CA ARG A 55 -17.09 2.02 -11.43
C ARG A 55 -17.42 0.53 -11.36
N ARG A 56 -18.54 0.13 -11.97
CA ARG A 56 -18.98 -1.28 -11.98
C ARG A 56 -17.95 -2.23 -12.59
N ASP A 57 -17.12 -1.72 -13.49
CA ASP A 57 -16.12 -2.48 -14.22
C ASP A 57 -14.72 -2.41 -13.58
N ASP A 58 -14.55 -1.66 -12.49
CA ASP A 58 -13.28 -1.57 -11.78
C ASP A 58 -13.04 -2.83 -10.94
N MET A 59 -11.83 -3.38 -11.04
CA MET A 59 -11.39 -4.53 -10.26
C MET A 59 -10.35 -4.09 -9.23
N VAL A 60 -10.60 -4.40 -7.96
CA VAL A 60 -9.67 -4.09 -6.87
C VAL A 60 -8.92 -5.36 -6.46
N LEU A 61 -7.59 -5.26 -6.49
CA LEU A 61 -6.71 -6.28 -5.94
C LEU A 61 -6.37 -5.94 -4.49
N VAL A 62 -6.80 -6.78 -3.56
CA VAL A 62 -6.50 -6.63 -2.13
C VAL A 62 -5.60 -7.77 -1.69
N SER A 63 -4.46 -7.42 -1.08
CA SER A 63 -3.54 -8.39 -0.48
C SER A 63 -2.84 -7.79 0.74
N TYR A 64 -2.46 -8.65 1.67
CA TYR A 64 -1.60 -8.24 2.78
C TYR A 64 -0.15 -8.10 2.29
N PRO A 65 0.61 -7.07 2.73
CA PRO A 65 2.00 -6.90 2.31
C PRO A 65 2.82 -8.17 2.50
N LYS A 66 3.67 -8.50 1.52
CA LYS A 66 4.54 -9.69 1.48
C LYS A 66 3.86 -11.04 1.21
N CYS A 67 2.53 -11.10 1.02
CA CYS A 67 1.88 -12.34 0.59
C CYS A 67 2.19 -12.76 -0.86
N GLY A 68 2.69 -11.84 -1.69
CA GLY A 68 3.11 -12.10 -3.08
C GLY A 68 1.94 -12.43 -4.01
N GLU A 69 1.89 -11.79 -5.18
CA GLU A 69 0.95 -12.11 -6.27
C GLU A 69 1.11 -13.55 -6.82
N TYR A 70 2.17 -14.26 -6.43
CA TYR A 70 2.50 -15.59 -6.95
C TYR A 70 1.92 -16.76 -6.14
N SER A 71 1.32 -16.54 -4.97
CA SER A 71 0.56 -17.56 -4.24
C SER A 71 -0.83 -17.04 -3.94
N GLN A 72 -1.83 -17.73 -4.47
CA GLN A 72 -3.22 -17.28 -4.54
C GLN A 72 -3.84 -17.04 -3.16
N CYS A 73 -3.85 -15.78 -2.73
CA CYS A 73 -4.85 -15.22 -1.82
C CYS A 73 -5.48 -14.00 -2.49
N TYR A 74 -6.14 -14.22 -3.62
CA TYR A 74 -6.88 -13.20 -4.35
C TYR A 74 -8.32 -13.18 -3.85
N TYR A 75 -8.70 -12.17 -3.09
CA TYR A 75 -10.11 -11.82 -2.94
C TYR A 75 -10.42 -10.73 -3.96
N LEU A 76 -10.94 -11.14 -5.12
CA LEU A 76 -11.56 -10.21 -6.06
C LEU A 76 -12.86 -9.72 -5.43
N LEU A 77 -12.80 -8.56 -4.81
CA LEU A 77 -13.99 -7.90 -4.30
C LEU A 77 -14.65 -7.18 -5.49
N HIS A 78 -15.79 -7.69 -5.95
CA HIS A 78 -16.68 -6.87 -6.76
C HIS A 78 -17.15 -5.71 -5.88
N CYS A 79 -16.72 -4.49 -6.21
CA CYS A 79 -17.04 -3.30 -5.43
C CYS A 79 -18.56 -3.15 -5.30
N LYS A 80 -19.05 -3.39 -4.08
CA LYS A 80 -20.26 -2.78 -3.54
C LYS A 80 -19.77 -1.72 -2.55
N ILE A 81 -19.20 -0.65 -3.10
CA ILE A 81 -18.98 0.61 -2.37
C ILE A 81 -20.30 1.37 -2.43
#